data_AF-A0A927NM36-F1
#
_entry.id   AF-A0A927NM36-F1
#
_cell.length_a   1.000
_cell.length_b   1.000
_cell.length_c   1.000
_cell.angle_alpha   90.00
_cell.angle_beta   90.00
_cell.angle_gamma   90.00
#
_symmetry.space_group_name_H-M   'P 1'
#
loop_
_entity.id
_entity.type
_entity.pdbx_description
1 polymer ?
#
loop_
_entity_poly.entity_id
_entity_poly.type
_entity_poly.pdbx_seq_one_letter_code
_entity_poly.pdbx_strand_id
1 'polypeptide(L)'
;MIKLLDNILLSENVCEKFNNEYDKNLEFRNWVLSLLPELEDCKKLNQDNPWHIYSVLNHILHAIEEMNKQTKNLDYNTRRMLAYTMFFHDIGKPECRIRRYSKLYKKEIDSFFNHNLASKKIAHRVLLDLDFCKKETEIIEKLIEDHDIFMFITLKEDGNKFHNVLTKDYLKSIIKDLNKIDNGEKLMKYLIMVGRADNKSQNPKMTKDALKLLDVMDEMLNNLNNVKELEY
;
A
#
# COMPACT_ATOMS: atom_id res chain seq x y z
N MET A 1 -1.24 -7.26 -23.41
CA MET A 1 -0.37 -7.22 -22.20
C MET A 1 -1.10 -6.80 -20.93
N ILE A 2 -1.93 -5.74 -20.91
CA ILE A 2 -2.68 -5.33 -19.69
C ILE A 2 -3.45 -6.50 -19.05
N LYS A 3 -4.25 -7.25 -19.83
CA LYS A 3 -4.96 -8.44 -19.32
C LYS A 3 -4.05 -9.50 -18.70
N LEU A 4 -2.82 -9.66 -19.21
CA LEU A 4 -1.84 -10.57 -18.63
C LEU A 4 -1.37 -10.06 -17.27
N LEU A 5 -1.06 -8.76 -17.16
CA LEU A 5 -0.71 -8.14 -15.89
C LEU A 5 -1.85 -8.25 -14.87
N ASP A 6 -3.09 -7.95 -15.27
CA ASP A 6 -4.28 -8.11 -14.42
C ASP A 6 -4.40 -9.55 -13.89
N ASN A 7 -4.25 -10.55 -14.77
CA ASN A 7 -4.30 -11.96 -14.40
C ASN A 7 -3.19 -12.36 -13.41
N ILE A 8 -2.00 -11.78 -13.53
CA ILE A 8 -0.90 -11.99 -12.59
C ILE A 8 -1.23 -11.33 -11.25
N LEU A 9 -1.55 -10.03 -11.26
CA LEU A 9 -1.78 -9.22 -10.05
C LEU A 9 -3.03 -9.64 -9.26
N LEU A 10 -4.01 -10.29 -9.89
CA LEU A 10 -5.22 -10.80 -9.22
C LEU A 10 -5.13 -12.28 -8.79
N SER A 11 -3.99 -12.92 -9.04
CA SER A 11 -3.77 -14.33 -8.70
C SER A 11 -3.39 -14.54 -7.23
N GLU A 12 -3.46 -15.79 -6.76
CA GLU A 12 -3.02 -16.14 -5.40
C GLU A 12 -1.50 -16.25 -5.24
N ASN A 13 -0.76 -16.46 -6.35
CA ASN A 13 0.69 -16.66 -6.39
C ASN A 13 1.36 -15.55 -7.23
N VAL A 14 1.07 -14.29 -6.89
CA VAL A 14 1.52 -13.12 -7.65
C VAL A 14 3.05 -13.09 -7.76
N CYS A 15 3.76 -13.38 -6.67
CA CYS A 15 5.22 -13.32 -6.63
C CYS A 15 5.85 -14.31 -7.60
N GLU A 16 5.38 -15.56 -7.59
CA GLU A 16 5.86 -16.59 -8.51
C GLU A 16 5.51 -16.26 -9.97
N LYS A 17 4.24 -15.92 -10.24
CA LYS A 17 3.78 -15.66 -11.61
C LYS A 17 4.44 -14.42 -12.22
N PHE A 18 4.52 -13.33 -11.45
CA PHE A 18 5.16 -12.11 -11.93
C PHE A 18 6.63 -12.35 -12.22
N ASN A 19 7.38 -12.96 -11.29
CA ASN A 19 8.80 -13.23 -11.53
C ASN A 19 9.01 -14.20 -12.70
N ASN A 20 8.20 -15.25 -12.84
CA ASN A 20 8.29 -16.16 -13.98
C ASN A 20 8.04 -15.45 -15.32
N GLU A 21 6.97 -14.67 -15.44
CA GLU A 21 6.67 -13.92 -16.65
C GLU A 21 7.75 -12.85 -16.91
N TYR A 22 8.13 -12.09 -15.89
CA TYR A 22 9.18 -11.10 -16.00
C TYR A 22 10.52 -11.72 -16.41
N ASP A 23 10.88 -12.90 -15.89
CA ASP A 23 12.18 -13.52 -16.16
C ASP A 23 12.25 -14.26 -17.51
N LYS A 24 11.14 -14.86 -17.96
CA LYS A 24 11.12 -15.76 -19.11
C LYS A 24 10.41 -15.19 -20.34
N ASN A 25 9.54 -14.19 -20.18
CA ASN A 25 8.78 -13.59 -21.27
C ASN A 25 9.33 -12.19 -21.60
N LEU A 26 10.20 -12.13 -22.62
CA LEU A 26 10.87 -10.89 -23.01
C LEU A 26 9.88 -9.81 -23.49
N GLU A 27 8.79 -10.21 -24.17
CA GLU A 27 7.77 -9.29 -24.63
C GLU A 27 7.05 -8.63 -23.45
N PHE A 28 6.64 -9.43 -22.46
CA PHE A 28 6.05 -8.92 -21.23
C PHE A 28 7.02 -8.00 -20.46
N ARG A 29 8.28 -8.42 -20.28
CA ARG A 29 9.30 -7.60 -19.60
C ARG A 29 9.49 -6.26 -20.30
N ASN A 30 9.70 -6.26 -21.62
CA ASN A 30 9.93 -5.03 -22.38
C ASN A 30 8.70 -4.11 -22.32
N TRP A 31 7.50 -4.68 -22.44
CA TRP A 31 6.27 -3.92 -22.31
C TRP A 31 6.13 -3.29 -20.92
N VAL A 32 6.25 -4.07 -19.84
CA VAL A 32 6.07 -3.51 -18.48
C VAL A 32 7.15 -2.48 -18.14
N LEU A 33 8.39 -2.67 -18.61
CA LEU A 33 9.47 -1.70 -18.41
C LEU A 33 9.35 -0.44 -19.27
N SER A 34 8.64 -0.50 -20.40
CA SER A 34 8.32 0.69 -21.19
C SER A 34 7.36 1.64 -20.45
N LEU A 35 6.53 1.09 -19.56
CA LEU A 35 5.59 1.83 -18.71
C LEU A 35 6.20 2.18 -17.35
N LEU A 36 6.88 1.21 -16.72
CA LEU A 36 7.32 1.25 -15.34
C LEU A 36 8.80 0.80 -15.22
N PRO A 37 9.75 1.58 -15.76
CA PRO A 37 11.18 1.26 -15.67
C PRO A 37 11.69 1.12 -14.22
N GLU A 38 11.04 1.78 -13.26
CA GLU A 38 11.38 1.76 -11.83
C GLU A 38 11.33 0.36 -11.20
N LEU A 39 10.67 -0.61 -11.86
CA LEU A 39 10.67 -2.02 -11.44
C LEU A 39 12.08 -2.62 -11.37
N GLU A 40 12.99 -2.22 -12.26
CA GLU A 40 14.37 -2.71 -12.26
C GLU A 40 15.12 -2.27 -11.00
N ASP A 41 14.92 -1.01 -10.58
CA ASP A 41 15.54 -0.49 -9.37
C ASP A 41 14.92 -1.11 -8.11
N CYS A 42 13.58 -1.29 -8.11
CA CYS A 42 12.88 -1.99 -7.04
C CYS A 42 13.33 -3.45 -6.90
N LYS A 43 13.62 -4.14 -8.01
CA LYS A 43 14.10 -5.53 -8.01
C LYS A 43 15.48 -5.65 -7.36
N LYS A 44 16.37 -4.68 -7.61
CA LYS A 44 17.76 -4.66 -7.12
C LYS A 44 17.90 -4.11 -5.70
N LEU A 45 16.94 -3.30 -5.25
CA LEU A 45 17.01 -2.62 -3.96
C LEU A 45 16.57 -3.51 -2.80
N ASN A 46 17.54 -4.09 -2.11
CA ASN A 46 17.34 -4.64 -0.77
C ASN A 46 17.13 -3.51 0.25
N GLN A 47 16.16 -3.68 1.16
CA GLN A 47 15.81 -2.69 2.17
C GLN A 47 16.54 -3.02 3.49
N ASP A 48 17.72 -2.42 3.73
CA ASP A 48 18.49 -2.68 4.96
C ASP A 48 17.86 -1.99 6.18
N ASN A 49 16.80 -2.61 6.69
CA ASN A 49 16.07 -2.15 7.85
C ASN A 49 15.36 -3.35 8.49
N PRO A 50 15.40 -3.54 9.83
CA PRO A 50 14.80 -4.70 10.49
C PRO A 50 13.32 -4.99 10.17
N TRP A 51 12.58 -4.00 9.70
CA TRP A 51 11.19 -4.13 9.25
C TRP A 51 11.03 -4.91 7.94
N HIS A 52 12.07 -5.00 7.10
CA HIS A 52 11.97 -5.58 5.76
C HIS A 52 12.82 -6.86 5.63
N ILE A 53 12.26 -7.84 4.92
CA ILE A 53 12.90 -9.14 4.64
C ILE A 53 13.03 -9.42 3.13
N TYR A 54 12.61 -8.46 2.29
CA TYR A 54 12.57 -8.57 0.84
C TYR A 54 13.20 -7.35 0.17
N SER A 55 13.60 -7.50 -1.10
CA SER A 55 13.77 -6.34 -1.98
C SER A 55 12.45 -5.58 -2.14
N VAL A 56 12.49 -4.34 -2.60
CA VAL A 56 11.28 -3.51 -2.79
C VAL A 56 10.28 -4.21 -3.70
N LEU A 57 10.71 -4.76 -4.84
CA LEU A 57 9.79 -5.47 -5.75
C LEU A 57 9.17 -6.71 -5.11
N ASN A 58 9.97 -7.56 -4.46
CA ASN A 58 9.43 -8.78 -3.84
C ASN A 58 8.47 -8.45 -2.69
N HIS A 59 8.74 -7.38 -1.93
CA HIS A 59 7.81 -6.87 -0.93
C HIS A 59 6.48 -6.45 -1.58
N ILE A 60 6.52 -5.64 -2.63
CA ILE A 60 5.32 -5.23 -3.39
C ILE A 60 4.50 -6.45 -3.84
N LEU A 61 5.14 -7.46 -4.43
CA LEU A 61 4.44 -8.65 -4.93
C LEU A 61 3.79 -9.47 -3.80
N HIS A 62 4.47 -9.66 -2.67
CA HIS A 62 3.88 -10.30 -1.50
C HIS A 62 2.77 -9.47 -0.86
N ALA A 63 2.87 -8.14 -0.88
CA ALA A 63 1.82 -7.26 -0.40
C ALA A 63 0.54 -7.41 -1.26
N ILE A 64 0.68 -7.57 -2.59
CA ILE A 64 -0.45 -7.86 -3.48
C ILE A 64 -1.07 -9.23 -3.15
N GLU A 65 -0.28 -10.27 -2.85
CA GLU A 65 -0.81 -11.58 -2.43
C GLU A 65 -1.65 -11.46 -1.14
N GLU A 66 -1.16 -10.71 -0.15
CA GLU A 66 -1.90 -10.44 1.08
C GLU A 66 -3.17 -9.61 0.84
N MET A 67 -3.14 -8.68 -0.11
CA MET A 67 -4.33 -7.94 -0.54
C MET A 67 -5.36 -8.87 -1.20
N ASN A 68 -4.93 -9.76 -2.10
CA ASN A 68 -5.81 -10.71 -2.78
C ASN A 68 -6.48 -11.69 -1.82
N LYS A 69 -5.77 -12.14 -0.78
CA LYS A 69 -6.34 -12.99 0.29
C LYS A 69 -7.50 -12.29 1.01
N GLN A 70 -7.37 -10.98 1.26
CA GLN A 70 -8.36 -10.18 1.99
C GLN A 70 -9.56 -9.79 1.14
N THR A 71 -9.40 -9.71 -0.17
CA THR A 71 -10.37 -9.09 -1.08
C THR A 71 -11.10 -10.08 -1.98
N LYS A 72 -10.96 -11.40 -1.76
CA LYS A 72 -11.58 -12.45 -2.61
C LYS A 72 -13.08 -12.28 -2.82
N ASN A 73 -13.78 -11.73 -1.84
CA ASN A 73 -15.24 -11.54 -1.87
C ASN A 73 -15.68 -10.20 -2.48
N LEU A 74 -14.75 -9.33 -2.88
CA LEU A 74 -15.05 -8.06 -3.54
C LEU A 74 -15.18 -8.26 -5.05
N ASP A 75 -15.86 -7.32 -5.70
CA ASP A 75 -16.02 -7.32 -7.16
C ASP A 75 -14.68 -7.13 -7.88
N TYR A 76 -14.64 -7.53 -9.15
CA TYR A 76 -13.44 -7.50 -9.98
C TYR A 76 -12.78 -6.11 -10.04
N ASN A 77 -13.56 -5.04 -10.24
CA ASN A 77 -13.01 -3.70 -10.41
C ASN A 77 -12.38 -3.21 -9.11
N THR A 78 -13.05 -3.42 -7.97
CA THR A 78 -12.49 -3.12 -6.66
C THR A 78 -11.21 -3.90 -6.40
N ARG A 79 -11.19 -5.21 -6.67
CA ARG A 79 -9.99 -6.04 -6.50
C ARG A 79 -8.84 -5.56 -7.38
N ARG A 80 -9.12 -5.24 -8.65
CA ARG A 80 -8.14 -4.71 -9.61
C ARG A 80 -7.55 -3.40 -9.10
N MET A 81 -8.39 -2.45 -8.71
CA MET A 81 -7.97 -1.17 -8.16
C MET A 81 -7.02 -1.34 -6.96
N LEU A 82 -7.40 -2.19 -5.99
CA LEU A 82 -6.58 -2.46 -4.79
C LEU A 82 -5.27 -3.18 -5.12
N ALA A 83 -5.27 -4.11 -6.08
CA ALA A 83 -4.06 -4.78 -6.53
C ALA A 83 -3.06 -3.79 -7.17
N TYR A 84 -3.55 -2.85 -8.00
CA TYR A 84 -2.69 -1.82 -8.57
C TYR A 84 -2.26 -0.76 -7.55
N THR A 85 -3.10 -0.40 -6.57
CA THR A 85 -2.65 0.39 -5.40
C THR A 85 -1.44 -0.27 -4.75
N MET A 86 -1.49 -1.57 -4.46
CA MET A 86 -0.35 -2.30 -3.89
C MET A 86 0.82 -2.42 -4.87
N PHE A 87 0.58 -2.57 -6.18
CA PHE A 87 1.66 -2.62 -7.17
C PHE A 87 2.50 -1.34 -7.20
N PHE A 88 1.88 -0.19 -6.92
CA PHE A 88 2.54 1.11 -6.95
C PHE A 88 2.92 1.67 -5.58
N HIS A 89 2.37 1.20 -4.45
CA HIS A 89 2.50 1.90 -3.15
C HIS A 89 3.95 2.27 -2.78
N ASP A 90 4.89 1.38 -3.09
CA ASP A 90 6.31 1.48 -2.75
C ASP A 90 7.25 1.70 -3.95
N ILE A 91 6.70 1.86 -5.16
CA ILE A 91 7.51 1.92 -6.39
C ILE A 91 8.49 3.11 -6.41
N GLY A 92 8.19 4.19 -5.66
CA GLY A 92 9.03 5.37 -5.51
C GLY A 92 10.16 5.22 -4.48
N LYS A 93 10.25 4.11 -3.74
CA LYS A 93 11.32 3.92 -2.74
C LYS A 93 12.74 4.09 -3.28
N PRO A 94 13.11 3.59 -4.48
CA PRO A 94 14.48 3.73 -4.98
C PRO A 94 14.97 5.17 -5.09
N GLU A 95 14.14 6.10 -5.58
CA GLU A 95 14.52 7.51 -5.71
C GLU A 95 14.55 8.26 -4.38
N CYS A 96 13.87 7.74 -3.35
CA CYS A 96 13.77 8.34 -2.02
C CYS A 96 14.72 7.72 -0.99
N ARG A 97 15.61 6.82 -1.38
CA ARG A 97 16.48 6.10 -0.45
C ARG A 97 17.48 7.03 0.24
N ILE A 98 17.46 7.02 1.57
CA ILE A 98 18.44 7.66 2.43
C ILE A 98 19.00 6.65 3.42
N ARG A 99 20.33 6.56 3.52
CA ARG A 99 20.99 5.81 4.59
C ARG A 99 21.24 6.71 5.78
N ARG A 100 20.88 6.25 6.98
CA ARG A 100 21.09 6.98 8.23
C ARG A 100 21.44 6.05 9.38
N TYR A 101 22.21 6.56 10.34
CA TYR A 101 22.50 5.81 11.56
C TYR A 101 21.27 5.73 12.48
N SER A 102 20.87 4.50 12.85
CA SER A 102 19.84 4.26 13.84
C SER A 102 20.47 4.06 15.22
N LYS A 103 20.14 4.93 16.17
CA LYS A 103 20.54 4.75 17.58
C LYS A 103 19.93 3.51 18.21
N LEU A 104 18.70 3.15 17.81
CA LEU A 104 17.99 1.98 18.32
C LEU A 104 18.68 0.68 17.90
N TYR A 105 19.06 0.58 16.62
CA TYR A 105 19.67 -0.64 16.06
C TYR A 105 21.21 -0.61 16.06
N LYS A 106 21.81 0.53 16.43
CA LYS A 106 23.26 0.76 16.45
C LYS A 106 23.96 0.43 15.11
N LYS A 107 23.29 0.73 13.99
CA LYS A 107 23.82 0.54 12.63
C LYS A 107 23.21 1.54 11.65
N GLU A 108 23.79 1.66 10.46
CA GLU A 108 23.12 2.31 9.34
C GLU A 108 21.88 1.50 8.93
N ILE A 109 20.81 2.22 8.59
CA ILE A 109 19.59 1.65 8.03
C ILE A 109 19.12 2.48 6.85
N ASP A 110 18.37 1.84 5.97
CA ASP A 110 17.62 2.50 4.91
C ASP A 110 16.37 3.19 5.47
N SER A 111 16.03 4.34 4.88
CA SER A 111 14.80 5.08 5.10
C SER A 111 14.37 5.72 3.78
N PHE A 112 13.06 5.87 3.61
CA PHE A 112 12.45 6.26 2.33
C PHE A 112 11.48 7.43 2.56
N PHE A 113 11.99 8.61 2.86
CA PHE A 113 11.13 9.76 3.14
C PHE A 113 10.42 10.23 1.87
N ASN A 114 9.12 10.55 1.95
CA ASN A 114 8.27 10.98 0.83
C ASN A 114 8.11 9.98 -0.31
N HIS A 115 8.43 8.69 -0.09
CA HIS A 115 8.29 7.66 -1.12
C HIS A 115 6.84 7.48 -1.57
N ASN A 116 5.86 7.69 -0.70
CA ASN A 116 4.44 7.72 -1.02
C ASN A 116 4.09 8.76 -2.11
N LEU A 117 4.67 9.96 -2.06
CA LEU A 117 4.46 11.02 -3.06
C LEU A 117 5.15 10.69 -4.39
N ALA A 118 6.37 10.16 -4.32
CA ALA A 118 7.10 9.62 -5.47
C ALA A 118 6.30 8.50 -6.17
N SER A 119 5.84 7.51 -5.40
CA SER A 119 4.99 6.42 -5.85
C SER A 119 3.70 6.91 -6.51
N LYS A 120 3.01 7.89 -5.91
CA LYS A 120 1.80 8.50 -6.49
C LYS A 120 2.10 9.14 -7.85
N LYS A 121 3.21 9.88 -7.97
CA LYS A 121 3.60 10.53 -9.23
C LYS A 121 3.89 9.49 -10.33
N ILE A 122 4.57 8.39 -9.98
CA ILE A 122 4.82 7.28 -10.89
C ILE A 122 3.49 6.61 -11.29
N ALA A 123 2.60 6.35 -10.34
CA ALA A 123 1.29 5.78 -10.61
C ALA A 123 0.45 6.66 -11.54
N HIS A 124 0.38 7.99 -11.29
CA HIS A 124 -0.32 8.94 -12.16
C HIS A 124 0.13 8.85 -13.62
N ARG A 125 1.44 8.76 -13.85
CA ARG A 125 2.02 8.62 -15.19
C ARG A 125 1.53 7.35 -15.90
N VAL A 126 1.40 6.25 -15.17
CA VAL A 126 1.21 4.91 -15.75
C VAL A 126 -0.24 4.46 -15.79
N LEU A 127 -1.08 4.90 -14.85
CA LEU A 127 -2.48 4.47 -14.74
C LEU A 127 -3.32 4.83 -15.97
N LEU A 128 -2.97 5.91 -16.67
CA LEU A 128 -3.61 6.32 -17.92
C LEU A 128 -3.43 5.28 -19.04
N ASP A 129 -2.33 4.53 -19.02
CA ASP A 129 -2.01 3.47 -20.00
C ASP A 129 -2.52 2.08 -19.55
N LEU A 130 -3.21 2.00 -18.40
CA LEU A 130 -3.69 0.76 -17.77
C LEU A 130 -5.23 0.65 -17.74
N ASP A 131 -5.92 1.40 -18.61
CA ASP A 131 -7.37 1.39 -18.79
C ASP A 131 -8.17 1.74 -17.50
N PHE A 132 -7.59 2.51 -16.58
CA PHE A 132 -8.32 3.06 -15.43
C PHE A 132 -9.03 4.36 -15.81
N CYS A 133 -10.28 4.51 -15.40
CA CYS A 133 -10.98 5.78 -15.59
C CYS A 133 -10.44 6.83 -14.61
N LYS A 134 -10.66 8.12 -14.92
CA LYS A 134 -10.19 9.25 -14.10
C LYS A 134 -10.51 9.07 -12.61
N LYS A 135 -11.72 8.59 -12.30
CA LYS A 135 -12.17 8.40 -10.92
C LYS A 135 -11.39 7.29 -10.19
N GLU A 136 -11.16 6.17 -10.86
CA GLU A 136 -10.34 5.09 -10.31
C GLU A 136 -8.90 5.55 -10.11
N THR A 137 -8.34 6.30 -11.06
CA THR A 137 -7.00 6.88 -10.96
C THR A 137 -6.87 7.79 -9.73
N GLU A 138 -7.82 8.72 -9.51
CA GLU A 138 -7.84 9.60 -8.32
C GLU A 138 -7.91 8.80 -7.01
N ILE A 139 -8.69 7.71 -6.97
CA ILE A 139 -8.76 6.83 -5.80
C ILE A 139 -7.44 6.09 -5.58
N ILE A 140 -6.88 5.46 -6.63
CA ILE A 140 -5.61 4.71 -6.53
C ILE A 140 -4.50 5.63 -6.05
N GLU A 141 -4.37 6.82 -6.64
CA GLU A 141 -3.38 7.82 -6.23
C GLU A 141 -3.54 8.23 -4.78
N LYS A 142 -4.78 8.46 -4.32
CA LYS A 142 -5.03 8.81 -2.92
C LYS A 142 -4.66 7.67 -1.97
N LEU A 143 -5.00 6.43 -2.32
CA LEU A 143 -4.64 5.26 -1.52
C LEU A 143 -3.12 5.05 -1.45
N ILE A 144 -2.38 5.35 -2.53
CA ILE A 144 -0.91 5.30 -2.56
C ILE A 144 -0.30 6.41 -1.71
N GLU A 145 -0.80 7.64 -1.83
CA GLU A 145 -0.31 8.77 -1.03
C GLU A 145 -0.48 8.54 0.47
N ASP A 146 -1.59 7.93 0.86
CA ASP A 146 -1.96 7.72 2.26
C ASP A 146 -1.61 6.31 2.78
N HIS A 147 -0.93 5.45 2.00
CA HIS A 147 -0.80 4.03 2.34
C HIS A 147 -0.10 3.76 3.68
N ASP A 148 0.82 4.65 4.09
CA ASP A 148 1.63 4.54 5.30
C ASP A 148 1.18 5.50 6.43
N ILE A 149 0.00 6.13 6.32
CA ILE A 149 -0.49 7.07 7.36
C ILE A 149 -0.50 6.48 8.77
N PHE A 150 -0.69 5.17 8.88
CA PHE A 150 -0.77 4.43 10.14
C PHE A 150 0.54 4.51 10.94
N MET A 151 1.67 4.76 10.29
CA MET A 151 2.95 4.98 10.98
C MET A 151 2.92 6.20 11.89
N PHE A 152 2.00 7.14 11.66
CA PHE A 152 1.85 8.38 12.43
C PHE A 152 0.67 8.32 13.40
N ILE A 153 0.12 7.12 13.65
CA ILE A 153 -1.04 6.91 14.52
C ILE A 153 -0.67 5.93 15.64
N THR A 154 -1.06 6.23 16.86
CA THR A 154 -0.83 5.37 18.03
C THR A 154 -2.12 5.11 18.80
N LEU A 155 -2.18 3.99 19.53
CA LEU A 155 -3.33 3.67 20.39
C LEU A 155 -3.36 4.49 21.70
N LYS A 156 -2.23 5.09 22.07
CA LYS A 156 -2.05 5.92 23.26
C LYS A 156 -0.90 6.90 23.04
N GLU A 157 -0.84 7.94 23.86
CA GLU A 157 0.26 8.90 23.85
C GLU A 157 1.61 8.19 24.05
N ASP A 158 2.60 8.58 23.24
CA ASP A 158 3.98 8.05 23.30
C ASP A 158 5.04 9.16 23.37
N GLY A 159 4.61 10.43 23.47
CA GLY A 159 5.49 11.60 23.53
C GLY A 159 6.08 12.04 22.19
N ASN A 160 5.76 11.36 21.08
CA ASN A 160 6.19 11.79 19.76
C ASN A 160 5.22 12.83 19.17
N LYS A 161 5.69 14.07 18.99
CA LYS A 161 4.90 15.18 18.45
C LYS A 161 4.38 14.99 17.01
N PHE A 162 4.90 13.99 16.29
CA PHE A 162 4.46 13.65 14.95
C PHE A 162 3.39 12.56 14.93
N HIS A 163 3.11 11.94 16.09
CA HIS A 163 2.09 10.90 16.21
C HIS A 163 0.77 11.49 16.71
N ASN A 164 -0.33 10.99 16.16
CA ASN A 164 -1.68 11.29 16.61
C ASN A 164 -2.23 10.07 17.36
N VAL A 165 -2.88 10.33 18.50
CA VAL A 165 -3.62 9.26 19.19
C VAL A 165 -4.88 8.95 18.40
N LEU A 166 -5.11 7.67 18.14
CA LEU A 166 -6.34 7.21 17.50
C LEU A 166 -7.53 7.53 18.39
N THR A 167 -8.40 8.41 17.89
CA THR A 167 -9.69 8.75 18.51
C THR A 167 -10.78 8.69 17.46
N LYS A 168 -12.04 8.64 17.90
CA LYS A 168 -13.20 8.69 17.01
C LYS A 168 -13.20 9.95 16.15
N ASP A 169 -12.82 11.08 16.71
CA ASP A 169 -12.78 12.36 16.00
C ASP A 169 -11.63 12.44 15.00
N TYR A 170 -10.46 11.89 15.35
CA TYR A 170 -9.34 11.79 14.42
C TYR A 170 -9.64 10.85 13.25
N LEU A 171 -10.27 9.70 13.50
CA LEU A 171 -10.73 8.81 12.43
C LEU A 171 -11.75 9.51 11.52
N LYS A 172 -12.71 10.26 12.10
CA LYS A 172 -13.66 11.07 11.34
C LYS A 172 -12.98 12.17 10.51
N SER A 173 -11.88 12.77 10.99
CA SER A 173 -11.16 13.77 10.19
C SER A 173 -10.49 13.14 8.97
N ILE A 174 -9.92 11.94 9.10
CA ILE A 174 -9.38 11.20 7.94
C ILE A 174 -10.49 10.89 6.94
N ILE A 175 -11.63 10.36 7.41
CA ILE A 175 -12.80 10.07 6.58
C ILE A 175 -13.29 11.34 5.86
N LYS A 176 -13.30 12.49 6.54
CA LYS A 176 -13.69 13.78 5.94
C LYS A 176 -12.76 14.19 4.80
N ASP A 177 -11.46 13.95 4.93
CA ASP A 177 -10.52 14.23 3.84
C ASP A 177 -10.70 13.26 2.67
N LEU A 178 -10.95 11.98 2.95
CA LEU A 178 -11.27 10.98 1.91
C LEU A 178 -12.59 11.27 1.19
N ASN A 179 -13.57 11.89 1.87
CA ASN A 179 -14.84 12.34 1.28
C ASN A 179 -14.67 13.38 0.16
N LYS A 180 -13.50 14.03 0.05
CA LYS A 180 -13.18 14.91 -1.07
C LYS A 180 -12.93 14.13 -2.36
N ILE A 181 -12.60 12.85 -2.24
CA ILE A 181 -12.30 11.95 -3.37
C ILE A 181 -13.50 11.07 -3.68
N ASP A 182 -13.96 10.23 -2.76
CA ASP A 182 -15.13 9.34 -2.91
C ASP A 182 -15.78 9.11 -1.54
N ASN A 183 -16.62 8.09 -1.36
CA ASN A 183 -17.14 7.69 -0.06
C ASN A 183 -15.97 7.41 0.91
N GLY A 184 -15.80 8.30 1.88
CA GLY A 184 -14.65 8.29 2.79
C GLY A 184 -14.60 7.09 3.73
N GLU A 185 -15.76 6.53 4.11
CA GLU A 185 -15.80 5.30 4.92
C GLU A 185 -15.32 4.10 4.11
N LYS A 186 -15.76 4.00 2.86
CA LYS A 186 -15.30 2.98 1.91
C LYS A 186 -13.79 3.11 1.66
N LEU A 187 -13.30 4.32 1.41
CA LEU A 187 -11.87 4.55 1.19
C LEU A 187 -11.03 4.31 2.45
N MET A 188 -11.55 4.64 3.64
CA MET A 188 -10.88 4.33 4.90
C MET A 188 -10.76 2.81 5.10
N LYS A 189 -11.82 2.06 4.77
CA LYS A 189 -11.78 0.59 4.79
C LYS A 189 -10.71 0.04 3.84
N TYR A 190 -10.58 0.62 2.65
CA TYR A 190 -9.52 0.26 1.70
C TYR A 190 -8.13 0.61 2.20
N LEU A 191 -7.92 1.78 2.80
CA LEU A 191 -6.64 2.12 3.43
C LEU A 191 -6.27 1.13 4.54
N ILE A 192 -7.23 0.71 5.38
CA ILE A 192 -6.98 -0.31 6.41
C ILE A 192 -6.55 -1.64 5.77
N MET A 193 -7.20 -2.05 4.67
CA MET A 193 -6.80 -3.26 3.92
C MET A 193 -5.39 -3.13 3.31
N VAL A 194 -5.05 -1.96 2.77
CA VAL A 194 -3.72 -1.62 2.22
C VAL A 194 -2.66 -1.72 3.31
N GLY A 195 -2.85 -1.02 4.43
CA GLY A 195 -1.94 -1.07 5.57
C GLY A 195 -1.78 -2.47 6.14
N ARG A 196 -2.87 -3.27 6.18
CA ARG A 196 -2.82 -4.67 6.66
C ARG A 196 -2.03 -5.56 5.69
N ALA A 197 -2.21 -5.38 4.38
CA ALA A 197 -1.49 -6.14 3.36
C ALA A 197 0.01 -5.83 3.37
N ASP A 198 0.37 -4.55 3.41
CA ASP A 198 1.75 -4.08 3.55
C ASP A 198 2.41 -4.69 4.80
N ASN A 199 1.84 -4.48 5.99
CA ASN A 199 2.40 -4.99 7.24
C ASN A 199 2.50 -6.52 7.33
N LYS A 200 1.61 -7.28 6.68
CA LYS A 200 1.70 -8.75 6.62
C LYS A 200 2.81 -9.24 5.69
N SER A 201 3.24 -8.41 4.75
CA SER A 201 4.35 -8.69 3.82
C SER A 201 5.71 -8.15 4.29
N GLN A 202 5.75 -7.59 5.50
CA GLN A 202 6.97 -7.16 6.19
C GLN A 202 7.48 -8.25 7.16
N ASN A 203 8.54 -7.95 7.93
CA ASN A 203 9.06 -8.85 8.96
C ASN A 203 8.00 -9.12 10.05
N PRO A 204 7.49 -10.36 10.21
CA PRO A 204 6.43 -10.66 11.17
C PRO A 204 6.81 -10.40 12.63
N LYS A 205 8.11 -10.33 12.94
CA LYS A 205 8.59 -10.01 14.30
C LYS A 205 8.38 -8.54 14.68
N MET A 206 8.15 -7.66 13.70
CA MET A 206 8.09 -6.22 13.89
C MET A 206 6.65 -5.67 13.83
N THR A 207 5.75 -6.35 13.12
CA THR A 207 4.48 -5.74 12.66
C THR A 207 3.29 -5.95 13.61
N LYS A 208 3.48 -6.64 14.73
CA LYS A 208 2.41 -6.99 15.68
C LYS A 208 1.59 -5.78 16.13
N ASP A 209 2.26 -4.69 16.53
CA ASP A 209 1.58 -3.51 17.06
C ASP A 209 0.88 -2.71 15.95
N ALA A 210 1.46 -2.64 14.75
CA ALA A 210 0.83 -2.02 13.59
C ALA A 210 -0.45 -2.78 13.17
N LEU A 211 -0.41 -4.11 13.15
CA LEU A 211 -1.59 -4.93 12.86
C LEU A 211 -2.67 -4.75 13.92
N LYS A 212 -2.30 -4.67 15.21
CA LYS A 212 -3.25 -4.39 16.29
C LYS A 212 -3.91 -3.02 16.13
N LEU A 213 -3.14 -1.99 15.77
CA LEU A 213 -3.68 -0.66 15.48
C LEU A 213 -4.72 -0.72 14.37
N LEU A 214 -4.41 -1.39 13.26
CA LEU A 214 -5.32 -1.53 12.12
C LEU A 214 -6.61 -2.25 12.51
N ASP A 215 -6.54 -3.28 13.34
CA ASP A 215 -7.73 -3.99 13.83
C ASP A 215 -8.62 -3.11 14.70
N VAL A 216 -8.04 -2.29 15.59
CA VAL A 216 -8.77 -1.31 16.40
C VAL A 216 -9.40 -0.22 15.51
N MET A 217 -8.67 0.28 14.52
CA MET A 217 -9.22 1.25 13.56
C MET A 217 -10.40 0.67 12.78
N ASP A 218 -10.32 -0.60 12.38
CA ASP A 218 -11.38 -1.30 11.66
C ASP A 218 -12.64 -1.46 12.51
N GLU A 219 -12.48 -1.86 13.77
CA GLU A 219 -13.58 -1.95 14.75
C GLU A 219 -14.23 -0.58 14.98
N MET A 220 -13.43 0.47 15.16
CA MET A 220 -13.93 1.84 15.31
C MET A 220 -14.71 2.30 14.08
N LEU A 221 -14.23 2.01 12.87
CA LEU A 221 -14.92 2.33 11.62
C LEU A 221 -16.28 1.62 11.53
N ASN A 222 -16.34 0.33 11.85
CA ASN A 222 -17.62 -0.41 11.83
C ASN A 222 -18.62 0.15 12.86
N ASN A 223 -18.13 0.55 14.05
CA ASN A 223 -18.96 1.17 15.08
C ASN A 223 -19.47 2.57 14.71
N LEU A 224 -18.79 3.28 13.80
CA LEU A 224 -19.32 4.54 13.25
C LEU A 224 -20.54 4.31 12.36
N ASN A 225 -20.56 3.20 11.62
CA ASN A 225 -21.62 2.87 10.69
C ASN A 225 -22.89 2.42 11.43
N ASN A 226 -22.73 1.58 12.46
CA ASN A 226 -23.87 1.07 13.24
C ASN A 226 -24.67 2.16 13.97
N VAL A 227 -24.03 3.29 14.35
CA VAL A 227 -24.73 4.41 14.98
C VAL A 227 -25.62 5.18 13.99
N LYS A 228 -25.25 5.22 12.70
CA LYS A 228 -26.06 5.89 11.67
C LYS A 228 -27.30 5.10 11.27
N GLU A 229 -27.28 3.76 11.39
CA GLU A 229 -28.43 2.89 11.05
C GLU A 229 -29.54 2.90 12.11
N LEU A 230 -29.26 3.38 13.34
CA LEU A 230 -30.24 3.44 14.43
C LEU A 230 -30.95 4.81 14.55
N GLU A 231 -30.58 5.79 13.71
CA GLU A 231 -31.16 7.15 13.70
C GLU A 231 -32.23 7.35 12.61
N TYR A 232 -32.69 6.27 11.94
CA TYR A 232 -33.77 6.26 10.94
C TYR A 232 -34.89 5.29 11.35
#